data_AF-R5ERB1-F1
#
_entry.id   AF-R5ERB1-F1
#
_cell.length_a   1.000
_cell.length_b   1.000
_cell.length_c   1.000
_cell.angle_alpha   90.00
_cell.angle_beta   90.00
_cell.angle_gamma   90.00
#
_symmetry.space_group_name_H-M   'P 1'
#
loop_
_entity.id
_entity.type
_entity.pdbx_description
1 polymer ?
#
loop_
_entity_poly.entity_id
_entity_poly.type
_entity_poly.pdbx_seq_one_letter_code
_entity_poly.pdbx_strand_id
1 'polypeptide(L)'
;MKKKLCLMLAVMLLLLSACSRTTAPKPTMAQYFAPSKRIPVETTAEPTQPETTVPDRNDAARSAFQRALRTVHDDLRWPELPDSGNIEVWEPGTIEDEQFAVTDVDGDGEEELLVSVSNTYMAGMCEIIYGYDPQTDGVRIESYSYVGVTHYPGMLKVEASHNQGYAGDVLWPYAIAYYDEAEDSYKDAFYVDAWCKDITDYDSYTETPYPDDIDTEHDGYVYLITENGERRFMNRADYEKWEAGIFTNKEPLTIPWQKITTANIDALVK
;
A
#
# COMPACT_ATOMS: atom_id res chain seq x y z
N MET A 1 -35.76 47.02 -3.95
CA MET A 1 -36.85 46.04 -3.75
C MET A 1 -36.61 44.82 -4.63
N LYS A 2 -35.95 43.77 -4.12
CA LYS A 2 -35.87 42.45 -4.76
C LYS A 2 -35.48 41.41 -3.70
N LYS A 3 -36.49 40.60 -3.37
CA LYS A 3 -36.55 39.19 -2.95
C LYS A 3 -35.61 38.69 -1.85
N LYS A 4 -36.28 38.18 -0.81
CA LYS A 4 -35.80 37.62 0.45
C LYS A 4 -34.92 36.39 0.23
N LEU A 5 -33.76 36.38 0.88
CA LEU A 5 -32.88 35.24 1.07
C LEU A 5 -33.42 34.41 2.26
N CYS A 6 -33.80 33.16 2.03
CA CYS A 6 -34.21 32.23 3.07
C CYS A 6 -32.97 31.76 3.85
N LEU A 7 -32.85 32.23 5.08
CA LEU A 7 -31.89 31.75 6.07
C LEU A 7 -32.49 30.50 6.74
N MET A 8 -32.00 29.31 6.40
CA MET A 8 -32.25 28.11 7.23
C MET A 8 -31.11 27.95 8.22
N LEU A 9 -31.47 28.24 9.47
CA LEU A 9 -30.72 28.00 10.69
C LEU A 9 -30.84 26.50 11.03
N ALA A 10 -29.73 25.78 11.11
CA ALA A 10 -29.70 24.45 11.74
C ALA A 10 -28.55 24.43 12.75
N VAL A 11 -28.90 24.73 13.99
CA VAL A 11 -28.07 24.59 15.18
C VAL A 11 -28.13 23.12 15.59
N MET A 12 -27.01 22.40 15.55
CA MET A 12 -26.88 21.12 16.24
C MET A 12 -25.84 21.28 17.34
N LEU A 13 -26.30 21.07 18.58
CA LEU A 13 -25.52 21.19 19.81
C LEU A 13 -24.47 20.08 19.92
N LEU A 14 -23.23 20.49 20.16
CA LEU A 14 -22.17 19.68 20.73
C LEU A 14 -22.43 19.48 22.24
N LEU A 15 -22.55 18.24 22.70
CA LEU A 15 -22.44 17.88 24.12
C LEU A 15 -21.09 17.18 24.33
N LEU A 16 -20.13 17.95 24.82
CA LEU A 16 -18.86 17.47 25.37
C LEU A 16 -19.12 16.93 26.79
N SER A 17 -18.95 15.62 26.96
CA SER A 17 -18.85 14.98 28.28
C SER A 17 -17.36 14.76 28.60
N ALA A 18 -16.76 15.73 29.30
CA ALA A 18 -15.44 15.58 29.92
C ALA A 18 -15.63 15.29 31.42
N CYS A 19 -15.33 14.06 31.85
CA CYS A 19 -15.10 13.75 33.26
C CYS A 19 -13.61 13.52 33.48
N SER A 20 -13.08 14.27 34.45
CA SER A 20 -11.68 14.33 34.83
C SER A 20 -11.28 13.20 35.79
N ARG A 21 -10.03 12.73 35.62
CA ARG A 21 -9.03 12.29 36.62
C ARG A 21 -9.45 11.32 37.73
N THR A 22 -8.71 10.20 37.86
CA THR A 22 -8.02 9.83 39.11
C THR A 22 -6.86 8.86 38.80
N THR A 23 -5.64 9.26 39.16
CA THR A 23 -4.42 8.45 39.22
C THR A 23 -4.28 7.81 40.61
N ALA A 24 -3.91 6.54 40.69
CA ALA A 24 -3.35 5.88 41.90
C ALA A 24 -2.65 4.55 41.51
N PRO A 25 -1.77 3.96 42.33
CA PRO A 25 -0.33 3.88 42.01
C PRO A 25 0.22 2.45 41.82
N LYS A 26 1.45 2.37 41.27
CA LYS A 26 2.33 1.19 41.25
C LYS A 26 2.61 0.68 42.68
N PRO A 27 2.60 -0.65 42.93
CA PRO A 27 3.27 -1.22 44.08
C PRO A 27 4.68 -1.71 43.70
N THR A 28 5.68 -1.26 44.46
CA THR A 28 7.04 -1.80 44.47
C THR A 28 7.34 -2.33 45.88
N MET A 29 8.15 -3.40 45.91
CA MET A 29 8.98 -3.90 47.02
C MET A 29 8.34 -4.76 48.12
N ALA A 30 8.64 -6.06 47.99
CA ALA A 30 9.46 -6.85 48.91
C ALA A 30 8.86 -7.51 50.17
N GLN A 31 9.41 -8.71 50.40
CA GLN A 31 9.34 -9.60 51.57
C GLN A 31 8.09 -10.48 51.55
N TYR A 32 8.18 -11.81 51.46
CA TYR A 32 8.82 -12.72 52.42
C TYR A 32 9.56 -13.90 51.75
N PHE A 33 10.80 -14.16 52.17
CA PHE A 33 11.48 -15.45 51.96
C PHE A 33 11.31 -16.31 53.22
N ALA A 34 10.71 -17.49 53.08
CA ALA A 34 10.85 -18.61 54.01
C ALA A 34 10.95 -19.91 53.17
N PRO A 35 11.94 -20.78 53.41
CA PRO A 35 12.11 -21.99 52.61
C PRO A 35 11.15 -23.08 53.12
N SER A 36 10.14 -23.42 52.32
CA SER A 36 9.28 -24.59 52.57
C SER A 36 9.84 -25.83 51.85
N LYS A 37 10.01 -26.92 52.61
CA LYS A 37 10.50 -28.23 52.11
C LYS A 37 9.58 -28.75 51.00
N ARG A 38 10.15 -29.06 49.82
CA ARG A 38 9.43 -29.75 48.74
C ARG A 38 9.22 -31.23 49.11
N ILE A 39 7.98 -31.67 49.05
CA ILE A 39 7.60 -33.08 48.92
C ILE A 39 7.51 -33.36 47.41
N PRO A 40 8.10 -34.43 46.86
CA PRO A 40 7.92 -34.77 45.44
C PRO A 40 6.49 -35.25 45.21
N VAL A 41 5.73 -34.55 44.37
CA VAL A 41 4.50 -35.08 43.78
C VAL A 41 4.89 -35.79 42.50
N GLU A 42 4.60 -37.08 42.46
CA GLU A 42 4.79 -37.96 41.32
C GLU A 42 3.78 -37.57 40.23
N THR A 43 4.26 -37.00 39.13
CA THR A 43 3.44 -36.61 37.98
C THR A 43 3.18 -37.82 37.10
N THR A 44 1.97 -38.38 37.22
CA THR A 44 1.40 -39.32 36.25
C THR A 44 1.22 -38.61 34.91
N ALA A 45 1.84 -39.13 33.86
CA ALA A 45 1.71 -38.59 32.50
C ALA A 45 0.29 -38.78 31.96
N GLU A 46 -0.31 -37.70 31.48
CA GLU A 46 -1.59 -37.68 30.77
C GLU A 46 -1.37 -38.09 29.30
N PRO A 47 -2.30 -38.83 28.66
CA PRO A 47 -2.10 -39.33 27.30
C PRO A 47 -2.13 -38.19 26.28
N THR A 48 -1.08 -38.08 25.46
CA THR A 48 -1.01 -37.15 24.33
C THR A 48 -2.14 -37.43 23.33
N GLN A 49 -3.08 -36.49 23.24
CA GLN A 49 -4.09 -36.41 22.19
C GLN A 49 -3.38 -36.06 20.86
N PRO A 50 -3.72 -36.67 19.72
CA PRO A 50 -3.06 -36.36 18.45
C PRO A 50 -3.35 -34.90 18.07
N GLU A 51 -2.29 -34.14 17.77
CA GLU A 51 -2.35 -32.83 17.13
C GLU A 51 -3.08 -32.98 15.78
N THR A 52 -4.34 -32.54 15.74
CA THR A 52 -4.93 -32.08 14.48
C THR A 52 -4.11 -30.87 14.02
N THR A 53 -3.30 -31.06 12.98
CA THR A 53 -2.55 -30.00 12.32
C THR A 53 -3.52 -28.92 11.85
N VAL A 54 -3.48 -27.76 12.51
CA VAL A 54 -4.06 -26.54 11.97
C VAL A 54 -3.41 -26.31 10.60
N PRO A 55 -4.16 -26.02 9.52
CA PRO A 55 -3.57 -25.69 8.23
C PRO A 55 -2.54 -24.57 8.40
N ASP A 56 -1.43 -24.66 7.68
CA ASP A 56 -0.51 -23.52 7.55
C ASP A 56 -1.31 -22.30 7.07
N ARG A 57 -1.10 -21.13 7.67
CA ARG A 57 -1.82 -19.90 7.30
C ARG A 57 -1.63 -19.63 5.80
N ASN A 58 -0.46 -19.94 5.25
CA ASN A 58 -0.17 -19.80 3.83
C ASN A 58 -0.89 -20.84 2.96
N ASP A 59 -1.20 -22.04 3.47
CA ASP A 59 -2.03 -23.01 2.73
C ASP A 59 -3.48 -22.54 2.62
N ALA A 60 -4.01 -21.94 3.69
CA ALA A 60 -5.33 -21.30 3.67
C ALA A 60 -5.35 -20.07 2.75
N ALA A 61 -4.32 -19.21 2.85
CA ALA A 61 -4.14 -18.03 2.00
C ALA A 61 -4.10 -18.41 0.51
N ARG A 62 -3.27 -19.38 0.11
CA ARG A 62 -3.20 -19.88 -1.28
C ARG A 62 -4.55 -20.39 -1.79
N SER A 63 -5.36 -21.00 -0.94
CA SER A 63 -6.71 -21.42 -1.29
C SER A 63 -7.63 -20.24 -1.56
N ALA A 64 -7.52 -19.15 -0.78
CA ALA A 64 -8.24 -17.91 -1.04
C ALA A 64 -7.72 -17.18 -2.28
N PHE A 65 -6.40 -17.13 -2.48
CA PHE A 65 -5.77 -16.54 -3.66
C PHE A 65 -6.15 -17.27 -4.94
N GLN A 66 -6.25 -18.60 -4.91
CA GLN A 66 -6.77 -19.35 -6.04
C GLN A 66 -8.20 -18.92 -6.40
N ARG A 67 -9.09 -18.75 -5.40
CA ARG A 67 -10.47 -18.28 -5.66
C ARG A 67 -10.48 -16.86 -6.22
N ALA A 68 -9.67 -15.97 -5.66
CA ALA A 68 -9.51 -14.60 -6.14
C ALA A 68 -9.04 -14.55 -7.60
N LEU A 69 -8.03 -15.36 -7.95
CA LEU A 69 -7.55 -15.48 -9.33
C LEU A 69 -8.58 -16.11 -10.27
N ARG A 70 -9.43 -17.01 -9.79
CA ARG A 70 -10.57 -17.52 -10.58
C ARG A 70 -11.58 -16.42 -10.89
N THR A 71 -11.87 -15.53 -9.94
CA THR A 71 -12.69 -14.34 -10.22
C THR A 71 -12.03 -13.41 -11.25
N VAL A 72 -10.72 -13.18 -11.15
CA VAL A 72 -9.97 -12.40 -12.15
C VAL A 72 -10.01 -13.06 -13.53
N HIS A 73 -9.77 -14.37 -13.59
CA HIS A 73 -9.63 -15.12 -14.84
C HIS A 73 -10.97 -15.44 -15.52
N ASP A 74 -11.93 -15.99 -14.77
CA ASP A 74 -13.18 -16.53 -15.31
C ASP A 74 -14.27 -15.46 -15.44
N ASP A 75 -14.32 -14.53 -14.47
CA ASP A 75 -15.35 -13.49 -14.40
C ASP A 75 -14.86 -12.12 -14.92
N LEU A 76 -13.55 -11.98 -15.19
CA LEU A 76 -12.90 -10.72 -15.55
C LEU A 76 -13.25 -9.61 -14.55
N ARG A 77 -13.09 -9.90 -13.27
CA ARG A 77 -13.40 -8.98 -12.16
C ARG A 77 -12.31 -8.95 -11.12
N TRP A 78 -12.05 -7.76 -10.60
CA TRP A 78 -11.21 -7.57 -9.42
C TRP A 78 -11.94 -8.03 -8.15
N PRO A 79 -11.35 -8.95 -7.36
CA PRO A 79 -11.77 -9.22 -6.00
C PRO A 79 -11.85 -7.93 -5.18
N GLU A 80 -12.82 -7.84 -4.26
CA GLU A 80 -13.11 -6.67 -3.41
C GLU A 80 -13.55 -5.38 -4.15
N LEU A 81 -13.72 -5.41 -5.48
CA LEU A 81 -14.20 -4.26 -6.28
C LEU A 81 -15.42 -4.64 -7.17
N PRO A 82 -16.51 -5.21 -6.63
CA PRO A 82 -17.58 -5.82 -7.44
C PRO A 82 -18.39 -4.82 -8.30
N ASP A 83 -18.46 -3.55 -7.90
CA ASP A 83 -19.28 -2.53 -8.57
C ASP A 83 -18.49 -1.72 -9.62
N SER A 84 -17.16 -1.67 -9.51
CA SER A 84 -16.29 -0.83 -10.35
C SER A 84 -15.09 -1.57 -10.94
N GLY A 85 -14.96 -2.88 -10.69
CA GLY A 85 -13.76 -3.66 -10.97
C GLY A 85 -13.87 -4.61 -12.15
N ASN A 86 -14.65 -4.31 -13.19
CA ASN A 86 -14.59 -5.12 -14.42
C ASN A 86 -13.22 -4.94 -15.08
N ILE A 87 -12.65 -6.05 -15.53
CA ILE A 87 -11.37 -6.11 -16.24
C ILE A 87 -11.68 -6.21 -17.74
N GLU A 88 -11.12 -5.30 -18.52
CA GLU A 88 -11.22 -5.34 -19.98
C GLU A 88 -9.82 -5.52 -20.55
N VAL A 89 -9.58 -6.59 -21.30
CA VAL A 89 -8.28 -6.82 -21.95
C VAL A 89 -8.41 -6.57 -23.44
N TRP A 90 -7.40 -5.94 -24.06
CA TRP A 90 -7.41 -5.66 -25.49
C TRP A 90 -7.09 -6.90 -26.32
N GLU A 91 -7.97 -7.17 -27.29
CA GLU A 91 -7.74 -8.14 -28.35
C GLU A 91 -6.50 -7.78 -29.18
N PRO A 92 -5.67 -8.76 -29.58
CA PRO A 92 -5.91 -10.21 -29.48
C PRO A 92 -5.42 -10.86 -28.17
N GLY A 93 -5.02 -10.08 -27.16
CA GLY A 93 -4.57 -10.61 -25.87
C GLY A 93 -5.73 -11.02 -24.97
N THR A 94 -5.46 -11.88 -23.99
CA THR A 94 -6.44 -12.31 -22.98
C THR A 94 -5.90 -12.11 -21.57
N ILE A 95 -6.76 -12.32 -20.56
CA ILE A 95 -6.33 -12.29 -19.16
C ILE A 95 -5.19 -13.29 -18.88
N GLU A 96 -5.07 -14.36 -19.68
CA GLU A 96 -3.98 -15.34 -19.53
C GLU A 96 -2.60 -14.79 -19.94
N ASP A 97 -2.54 -13.65 -20.63
CA ASP A 97 -1.28 -12.96 -20.95
C ASP A 97 -0.80 -12.03 -19.83
N GLU A 98 -1.70 -11.67 -18.91
CA GLU A 98 -1.39 -10.86 -17.72
C GLU A 98 -0.73 -11.71 -16.63
N GLN A 99 -0.32 -11.05 -15.55
CA GLN A 99 0.61 -11.63 -14.58
C GLN A 99 0.07 -11.64 -13.15
N PHE A 100 0.46 -12.67 -12.41
CA PHE A 100 0.30 -12.74 -10.97
C PHE A 100 1.54 -13.32 -10.29
N ALA A 101 1.69 -13.09 -8.99
CA ALA A 101 2.69 -13.72 -8.15
C ALA A 101 2.11 -14.03 -6.77
N VAL A 102 2.67 -15.02 -6.09
CA VAL A 102 2.41 -15.28 -4.67
C VAL A 102 3.75 -15.30 -3.96
N THR A 103 3.97 -14.35 -3.06
CA THR A 103 5.22 -14.18 -2.31
C THR A 103 4.99 -13.26 -1.13
N ASP A 104 5.74 -13.47 -0.05
CA ASP A 104 5.93 -12.52 1.03
C ASP A 104 6.66 -11.28 0.48
N VAL A 105 5.90 -10.22 0.15
CA VAL A 105 6.40 -9.03 -0.53
C VAL A 105 6.74 -7.91 0.45
N ASP A 106 6.03 -7.82 1.57
CA ASP A 106 6.28 -6.81 2.61
C ASP A 106 7.27 -7.27 3.70
N GLY A 107 7.49 -8.58 3.83
CA GLY A 107 8.43 -9.18 4.79
C GLY A 107 7.83 -9.54 6.14
N ASP A 108 6.50 -9.60 6.28
CA ASP A 108 5.82 -9.93 7.53
C ASP A 108 5.77 -11.45 7.84
N GLY A 109 6.13 -12.28 6.85
CA GLY A 109 6.17 -13.74 6.93
C GLY A 109 4.93 -14.46 6.39
N GLU A 110 3.93 -13.71 5.93
CA GLU A 110 2.75 -14.18 5.21
C GLU A 110 2.97 -14.05 3.70
N GLU A 111 2.18 -14.76 2.90
CA GLU A 111 2.25 -14.60 1.45
C GLU A 111 1.14 -13.69 0.97
N GLU A 112 1.48 -12.77 0.05
CA GLU A 112 0.51 -11.92 -0.63
C GLU A 112 0.27 -12.41 -2.05
N LEU A 113 -0.93 -12.16 -2.57
CA LEU A 113 -1.24 -12.31 -3.98
C LEU A 113 -1.07 -10.96 -4.68
N LEU A 114 -0.14 -10.89 -5.62
CA LEU A 114 0.02 -9.77 -6.52
C LEU A 114 -0.65 -10.10 -7.86
N VAL A 115 -1.44 -9.19 -8.40
CA VAL A 115 -2.07 -9.32 -9.73
C VAL A 115 -1.88 -8.03 -10.52
N SER A 116 -1.25 -8.13 -11.68
CA SER A 116 -0.91 -7.01 -12.56
C SER A 116 -1.59 -7.17 -13.91
N VAL A 117 -2.41 -6.20 -14.28
CA VAL A 117 -3.08 -6.11 -15.59
C VAL A 117 -2.64 -4.84 -16.32
N SER A 118 -2.05 -5.01 -17.50
CA SER A 118 -1.43 -3.95 -18.28
C SER A 118 -1.96 -3.82 -19.71
N ASN A 119 -2.45 -4.89 -20.34
CA ASN A 119 -2.99 -4.85 -21.72
C ASN A 119 -4.44 -4.36 -21.74
N THR A 120 -4.65 -3.13 -21.28
CA THR A 120 -5.95 -2.47 -21.18
C THR A 120 -5.83 -0.96 -21.35
N TYR A 121 -6.95 -0.24 -21.34
CA TYR A 121 -6.92 1.23 -21.35
C TYR A 121 -6.20 1.78 -20.12
N MET A 122 -5.54 2.92 -20.28
CA MET A 122 -4.64 3.48 -19.25
C MET A 122 -5.26 3.57 -17.84
N ALA A 123 -6.55 3.90 -17.75
CA ALA A 123 -7.25 4.01 -16.47
C ALA A 123 -7.62 2.65 -15.83
N GLY A 124 -7.57 1.56 -16.61
CA GLY A 124 -7.78 0.19 -16.15
C GLY A 124 -6.49 -0.56 -15.85
N MET A 125 -5.33 -0.01 -16.24
CA MET A 125 -4.04 -0.60 -15.92
C MET A 125 -3.77 -0.46 -14.43
N CYS A 126 -3.56 -1.58 -13.74
CA CYS A 126 -3.25 -1.56 -12.33
C CYS A 126 -2.50 -2.82 -11.89
N GLU A 127 -1.87 -2.68 -10.73
CA GLU A 127 -1.42 -3.79 -9.92
C GLU A 127 -2.13 -3.71 -8.56
N ILE A 128 -2.69 -4.85 -8.12
CA ILE A 128 -3.32 -4.99 -6.82
C ILE A 128 -2.56 -6.04 -6.02
N ILE A 129 -2.21 -5.68 -4.78
CA ILE A 129 -1.64 -6.56 -3.77
C ILE A 129 -2.75 -6.94 -2.81
N TYR A 130 -2.92 -8.24 -2.60
CA TYR A 130 -3.95 -8.82 -1.75
C TYR A 130 -3.34 -9.62 -0.61
N GLY A 131 -3.73 -9.29 0.62
CA GLY A 131 -3.50 -10.11 1.81
C GLY A 131 -4.64 -11.11 2.02
N TYR A 132 -4.38 -12.16 2.80
CA TYR A 132 -5.41 -13.11 3.22
C TYR A 132 -6.21 -12.56 4.41
N ASP A 133 -7.54 -12.60 4.32
CA ASP A 133 -8.42 -12.29 5.45
C ASP A 133 -9.00 -13.58 6.06
N PRO A 134 -8.52 -14.01 7.25
CA PRO A 134 -9.00 -15.22 7.91
C PRO A 134 -10.43 -15.08 8.45
N GLN A 135 -10.98 -13.86 8.60
CA GLN A 135 -12.35 -13.66 9.08
C GLN A 135 -13.38 -14.01 7.99
N THR A 136 -13.08 -13.67 6.75
CA THR A 136 -13.95 -13.92 5.60
C THR A 136 -13.56 -15.17 4.81
N ASP A 137 -12.40 -15.76 5.11
CA ASP A 137 -11.73 -16.76 4.26
C ASP A 137 -11.59 -16.23 2.82
N GLY A 138 -11.20 -14.96 2.72
CA GLY A 138 -11.16 -14.19 1.49
C GLY A 138 -9.85 -13.45 1.32
N VAL A 139 -9.86 -12.46 0.43
CA VAL A 139 -8.73 -11.54 0.24
C VAL A 139 -9.12 -10.14 0.67
N ARG A 140 -8.15 -9.35 1.09
CA ARG A 140 -8.29 -7.91 1.36
C ARG A 140 -7.24 -7.15 0.56
N ILE A 141 -7.58 -5.95 0.09
CA ILE A 141 -6.63 -5.11 -0.66
C ILE A 141 -5.63 -4.48 0.31
N GLU A 142 -4.34 -4.69 0.04
CA GLU A 142 -3.22 -4.04 0.72
C GLU A 142 -2.67 -2.85 -0.05
N SER A 143 -2.70 -2.95 -1.37
CA SER A 143 -2.30 -1.90 -2.28
C SER A 143 -3.13 -1.97 -3.55
N TYR A 144 -3.55 -0.82 -4.05
CA TYR A 144 -4.11 -0.65 -5.37
C TYR A 144 -3.35 0.50 -6.02
N SER A 145 -2.52 0.18 -7.00
CA SER A 145 -1.64 1.13 -7.67
C SER A 145 -1.67 1.00 -9.19
N TYR A 146 -1.06 1.96 -9.89
CA TYR A 146 -0.80 1.83 -11.33
C TYR A 146 0.28 0.77 -11.57
N VAL A 147 0.23 0.08 -12.71
CA VAL A 147 1.08 -1.09 -13.01
C VAL A 147 2.60 -0.81 -13.05
N GLY A 148 3.03 0.46 -13.13
CA GLY A 148 4.43 0.86 -13.08
C GLY A 148 5.04 0.77 -11.68
N VAL A 149 5.02 -0.41 -11.05
CA VAL A 149 5.46 -0.62 -9.66
C VAL A 149 6.86 -1.22 -9.62
N THR A 150 7.74 -0.60 -8.82
CA THR A 150 8.98 -1.22 -8.34
C THR A 150 8.83 -1.54 -6.86
N HIS A 151 8.97 -2.82 -6.52
CA HIS A 151 8.88 -3.31 -5.15
C HIS A 151 10.23 -3.24 -4.44
N TYR A 152 10.22 -2.84 -3.18
CA TYR A 152 11.34 -2.87 -2.25
C TYR A 152 10.87 -3.45 -0.91
N PRO A 153 11.78 -3.94 -0.04
CA PRO A 153 11.39 -4.35 1.30
C PRO A 153 10.62 -3.24 2.04
N GLY A 154 9.33 -3.49 2.32
CA GLY A 154 8.41 -2.57 3.00
C GLY A 154 8.09 -1.27 2.25
N MET A 155 8.31 -1.19 0.93
CA MET A 155 8.11 0.06 0.17
C MET A 155 7.79 -0.20 -1.31
N LEU A 156 6.88 0.59 -1.87
CA LEU A 156 6.60 0.63 -3.31
C LEU A 156 7.07 1.97 -3.89
N LYS A 157 7.65 1.93 -5.09
CA LYS A 157 7.78 3.10 -5.97
C LYS A 157 6.83 2.88 -7.16
N VAL A 158 5.83 3.75 -7.29
CA VAL A 158 4.75 3.62 -8.28
C VAL A 158 4.84 4.78 -9.25
N GLU A 159 5.11 4.51 -10.53
CA GLU A 159 5.08 5.54 -11.56
C GLU A 159 3.67 6.10 -11.74
N ALA A 160 3.57 7.40 -12.04
CA ALA A 160 2.32 8.00 -12.43
C ALA A 160 1.88 7.44 -13.79
N SER A 161 0.57 7.22 -13.96
CA SER A 161 0.01 6.81 -15.27
C SER A 161 0.22 7.84 -16.38
N HIS A 162 0.50 9.09 -16.01
CA HIS A 162 0.72 10.20 -16.91
C HIS A 162 1.70 11.22 -16.30
N ASN A 163 2.54 11.82 -17.15
CA ASN A 163 3.27 13.03 -16.80
C ASN A 163 2.42 14.27 -17.14
N GLN A 164 1.50 14.63 -16.24
CA GLN A 164 0.57 15.76 -16.41
C GLN A 164 1.15 17.11 -15.99
N GLY A 165 2.27 17.08 -15.25
CA GLY A 165 2.93 18.25 -14.72
C GLY A 165 3.83 18.95 -15.74
N TYR A 166 4.76 19.75 -15.20
CA TYR A 166 5.76 20.46 -16.00
C TYR A 166 7.12 19.78 -15.98
N ALA A 167 7.20 18.51 -15.55
CA ALA A 167 8.48 17.81 -15.43
C ALA A 167 9.16 17.58 -16.78
N GLY A 168 8.39 17.37 -17.85
CA GLY A 168 8.94 17.02 -19.15
C GLY A 168 9.81 15.76 -19.07
N ASP A 169 10.94 15.76 -19.76
CA ASP A 169 11.87 14.63 -19.79
C ASP A 169 12.80 14.59 -18.56
N VAL A 170 12.70 15.55 -17.63
CA VAL A 170 13.57 15.64 -16.44
C VAL A 170 13.27 14.52 -15.46
N LEU A 171 11.99 14.21 -15.28
CA LEU A 171 11.51 13.24 -14.32
C LEU A 171 10.15 12.71 -14.77
N TRP A 172 9.98 11.39 -14.75
CA TRP A 172 8.65 10.81 -14.79
C TRP A 172 8.07 10.83 -13.36
N PRO A 173 6.88 11.41 -13.12
CA PRO A 173 6.35 11.51 -11.76
C PRO A 173 6.11 10.13 -11.14
N TYR A 174 6.27 10.02 -9.83
CA TYR A 174 6.07 8.78 -9.10
C TYR A 174 5.63 9.00 -7.65
N ALA A 175 4.88 8.04 -7.12
CA ALA A 175 4.57 7.94 -5.71
C ALA A 175 5.54 6.99 -5.00
N ILE A 176 5.70 7.19 -3.70
CA ILE A 176 6.35 6.27 -2.77
C ILE A 176 5.33 5.90 -1.70
N ALA A 177 5.08 4.62 -1.51
CA ALA A 177 4.25 4.09 -0.43
C ALA A 177 5.09 3.22 0.51
N TYR A 178 4.83 3.29 1.81
CA TYR A 178 5.44 2.40 2.80
C TYR A 178 4.42 1.42 3.34
N TYR A 179 4.86 0.21 3.63
CA TYR A 179 4.04 -0.77 4.33
C TYR A 179 3.81 -0.33 5.78
N ASP A 180 2.56 -0.38 6.23
CA ASP A 180 2.13 -0.11 7.61
C ASP A 180 1.72 -1.43 8.27
N GLU A 181 2.55 -1.95 9.17
CA GLU A 181 2.33 -3.22 9.89
C GLU A 181 1.04 -3.23 10.73
N ALA A 182 0.55 -2.06 11.17
CA ALA A 182 -0.62 -2.00 12.05
C ALA A 182 -1.93 -2.11 11.28
N GLU A 183 -1.96 -1.51 10.09
CA GLU A 183 -3.09 -1.55 9.16
C GLU A 183 -2.91 -2.62 8.07
N ASP A 184 -1.79 -3.33 8.10
CA ASP A 184 -1.45 -4.45 7.21
C ASP A 184 -1.61 -4.03 5.73
N SER A 185 -1.09 -2.87 5.35
CA SER A 185 -1.30 -2.30 4.01
C SER A 185 -0.32 -1.19 3.67
N TYR A 186 -0.13 -0.95 2.37
CA TYR A 186 0.74 0.12 1.89
C TYR A 186 0.04 1.49 1.93
N LYS A 187 0.75 2.50 2.45
CA LYS A 187 0.27 3.88 2.58
C LYS A 187 1.14 4.84 1.79
N ASP A 188 0.51 5.66 0.96
CA ASP A 188 1.19 6.74 0.23
C ASP A 188 1.89 7.69 1.21
N ALA A 189 3.18 7.92 0.98
CA ALA A 189 4.01 8.81 1.78
C ALA A 189 4.45 10.04 1.00
N PHE A 190 4.88 9.84 -0.25
CA PHE A 190 5.36 10.91 -1.10
C PHE A 190 4.77 10.82 -2.51
N TYR A 191 4.53 11.98 -3.12
CA TYR A 191 4.40 12.10 -4.57
C TYR A 191 5.47 13.05 -5.09
N VAL A 192 6.22 12.62 -6.09
CA VAL A 192 7.36 13.30 -6.67
C VAL A 192 7.04 13.72 -8.09
N ASP A 193 7.27 15.00 -8.38
CA ASP A 193 7.15 15.62 -9.69
C ASP A 193 8.34 16.58 -9.91
N ALA A 194 8.43 17.21 -11.07
CA ALA A 194 9.40 18.26 -11.35
C ALA A 194 8.76 19.40 -12.15
N TRP A 195 9.47 20.51 -12.24
CA TRP A 195 9.13 21.63 -13.09
C TRP A 195 10.36 22.00 -13.93
N CYS A 196 10.24 21.77 -15.23
CA CYS A 196 11.16 22.19 -16.26
C CYS A 196 10.77 23.59 -16.76
N LYS A 197 11.65 24.56 -16.52
CA LYS A 197 11.43 25.96 -16.91
C LYS A 197 11.27 26.14 -18.42
N ASP A 198 11.92 25.30 -19.22
CA ASP A 198 11.81 25.33 -20.69
C ASP A 198 10.40 24.97 -21.19
N ILE A 199 9.61 24.24 -20.40
CA ILE A 199 8.20 23.96 -20.71
C ILE A 199 7.35 25.21 -20.42
N THR A 200 7.51 25.77 -19.23
CA THR A 200 6.85 27.01 -18.82
C THR A 200 7.57 27.63 -17.64
N ASP A 201 7.62 28.96 -17.58
CA ASP A 201 8.08 29.73 -16.42
C ASP A 201 6.92 30.21 -15.53
N TYR A 202 5.69 29.77 -15.81
CA TYR A 202 4.49 30.16 -15.09
C TYR A 202 3.41 29.07 -15.10
N ASP A 203 2.94 28.68 -13.92
CA ASP A 203 1.78 27.81 -13.74
C ASP A 203 0.50 28.66 -13.75
N SER A 204 -0.26 28.56 -14.84
CA SER A 204 -1.52 29.29 -14.99
C SER A 204 -2.66 28.78 -14.11
N TYR A 205 -2.60 27.53 -13.63
CA TYR A 205 -3.62 26.94 -12.76
C TYR A 205 -3.46 27.40 -11.31
N THR A 206 -2.22 27.47 -10.83
CA THR A 206 -1.91 27.94 -9.47
C THR A 206 -1.51 29.41 -9.40
N GLU A 207 -1.47 30.11 -10.54
CA GLU A 207 -0.99 31.50 -10.68
C GLU A 207 0.39 31.73 -10.07
N THR A 208 1.26 30.72 -10.17
CA THR A 208 2.57 30.69 -9.51
C THR A 208 3.68 30.80 -10.56
N PRO A 209 4.64 31.74 -10.42
CA PRO A 209 5.82 31.76 -11.28
C PRO A 209 6.77 30.61 -10.93
N TYR A 210 7.62 30.25 -11.88
CA TYR A 210 8.73 29.33 -11.66
C TYR A 210 9.62 29.83 -10.49
N PRO A 211 9.99 28.98 -9.53
CA PRO A 211 10.72 29.38 -8.34
C PRO A 211 12.23 29.55 -8.60
N ASP A 212 12.60 30.67 -9.24
CA ASP A 212 13.98 31.03 -9.57
C ASP A 212 14.91 31.12 -8.34
N ASP A 213 14.38 31.39 -7.16
CA ASP A 213 15.15 31.43 -5.92
C ASP A 213 15.53 30.03 -5.39
N ILE A 214 14.82 29.00 -5.85
CA ILE A 214 15.10 27.59 -5.54
C ILE A 214 16.04 26.97 -6.57
N ASP A 215 15.94 27.28 -7.86
CA ASP A 215 16.89 26.82 -8.90
C ASP A 215 18.26 27.53 -8.76
N THR A 216 19.01 27.15 -7.72
CA THR A 216 20.29 27.76 -7.36
C THR A 216 21.44 27.42 -8.32
N GLU A 217 21.30 26.30 -9.03
CA GLU A 217 22.22 25.81 -10.05
C GLU A 217 21.96 26.46 -11.41
N HIS A 218 20.82 27.13 -11.57
CA HIS A 218 20.34 27.77 -12.80
C HIS A 218 20.31 26.80 -13.97
N ASP A 219 19.89 25.57 -13.68
CA ASP A 219 19.81 24.49 -14.67
C ASP A 219 18.42 24.36 -15.29
N GLY A 220 17.46 25.15 -14.82
CA GLY A 220 16.09 25.19 -15.31
C GLY A 220 15.18 24.14 -14.69
N TYR A 221 15.59 23.47 -13.60
CA TYR A 221 14.80 22.42 -12.96
C TYR A 221 14.62 22.63 -11.45
N VAL A 222 13.37 22.44 -11.00
CA VAL A 222 13.08 22.23 -9.59
C VAL A 222 12.25 20.97 -9.42
N TYR A 223 12.42 20.31 -8.29
CA TYR A 223 11.74 19.07 -7.94
C TYR A 223 10.67 19.35 -6.89
N LEU A 224 9.51 18.72 -7.03
CA LEU A 224 8.35 18.95 -6.20
C LEU A 224 8.07 17.68 -5.41
N ILE A 225 8.19 17.77 -4.09
CA ILE A 225 7.85 16.67 -3.19
C ILE A 225 6.56 17.02 -2.46
N THR A 226 5.53 16.19 -2.64
CA THR A 226 4.27 16.30 -1.90
C THR A 226 4.24 15.24 -0.81
N GLU A 227 4.01 15.65 0.42
CA GLU A 227 3.92 14.80 1.62
C GLU A 227 2.73 15.29 2.45
N ASN A 228 1.81 14.41 2.84
CA ASN A 228 0.61 14.77 3.61
C ASN A 228 -0.21 15.93 3.01
N GLY A 229 -0.22 16.04 1.67
CA GLY A 229 -0.89 17.12 0.94
C GLY A 229 -0.13 18.46 0.89
N GLU A 230 1.01 18.56 1.56
CA GLU A 230 1.89 19.73 1.52
C GLU A 230 2.99 19.55 0.48
N ARG A 231 3.21 20.57 -0.36
CA ARG A 231 4.19 20.54 -1.45
C ARG A 231 5.39 21.42 -1.12
N ARG A 232 6.58 20.88 -1.29
CA ARG A 232 7.86 21.61 -1.18
C ARG A 232 8.63 21.54 -2.50
N PHE A 233 9.37 22.60 -2.78
CA PHE A 233 10.28 22.68 -3.92
C PHE A 233 11.71 22.43 -3.46
N MET A 234 12.47 21.72 -4.27
CA MET A 234 13.89 21.43 -4.05
C MET A 234 14.67 21.77 -5.32
N ASN A 235 15.89 22.27 -5.13
CA ASN A 235 16.86 22.32 -6.21
C ASN A 235 17.35 20.89 -6.54
N ARG A 236 18.17 20.75 -7.58
CA ARG A 236 18.68 19.43 -7.97
C ARG A 236 19.49 18.76 -6.86
N ALA A 237 20.46 19.46 -6.27
CA ALA A 237 21.35 18.84 -5.29
C ALA A 237 20.61 18.34 -4.03
N ASP A 238 19.62 19.10 -3.56
CA ASP A 238 18.81 18.72 -2.40
C ASP A 238 17.84 17.59 -2.73
N TYR A 239 17.27 17.58 -3.94
CA TYR A 239 16.46 16.46 -4.42
C TYR A 239 17.27 15.17 -4.51
N GLU A 240 18.43 15.18 -5.17
CA GLU A 240 19.28 14.00 -5.31
C GLU A 240 19.70 13.45 -3.93
N LYS A 241 20.01 14.34 -2.97
CA LYS A 241 20.32 13.95 -1.60
C LYS A 241 19.10 13.37 -0.87
N TRP A 242 17.92 13.94 -1.06
CA TRP A 242 16.67 13.44 -0.49
C TRP A 242 16.32 12.06 -1.06
N GLU A 243 16.37 11.89 -2.38
CA GLU A 243 16.08 10.63 -3.06
C GLU A 243 17.09 9.55 -2.64
N ALA A 244 18.39 9.88 -2.63
CA ALA A 244 19.41 8.98 -2.11
C ALA A 244 19.14 8.59 -0.66
N GLY A 245 18.62 9.48 0.18
CA GLY A 245 18.24 9.17 1.56
C GLY A 245 17.17 8.09 1.68
N ILE A 246 16.32 7.93 0.67
CA ILE A 246 15.27 6.90 0.62
C ILE A 246 15.80 5.61 0.00
N PHE A 247 16.44 5.69 -1.18
CA PHE A 247 16.75 4.52 -2.00
C PHE A 247 18.16 3.95 -1.79
N THR A 248 19.09 4.66 -1.16
CA THR A 248 20.45 4.15 -0.95
C THR A 248 20.42 2.89 -0.07
N ASN A 249 21.09 1.83 -0.53
CA ASN A 249 21.11 0.49 0.09
C ASN A 249 19.76 -0.24 0.07
N LYS A 250 18.79 0.20 -0.73
CA LYS A 250 17.58 -0.57 -1.02
C LYS A 250 17.72 -1.19 -2.39
N GLU A 251 17.68 -2.51 -2.45
CA GLU A 251 17.64 -3.25 -3.71
C GLU A 251 16.18 -3.57 -4.06
N PRO A 252 15.75 -3.38 -5.32
CA PRO A 252 14.44 -3.82 -5.77
C PRO A 252 14.25 -5.33 -5.57
N LEU A 253 13.06 -5.73 -5.16
CA LEU A 253 12.66 -7.13 -5.06
C LEU A 253 12.45 -7.70 -6.47
N THR A 254 12.85 -8.96 -6.64
CA THR A 254 12.50 -9.72 -7.85
C THR A 254 11.20 -10.48 -7.60
N ILE A 255 10.12 -10.04 -8.23
CA ILE A 255 8.81 -10.69 -8.09
C ILE A 255 8.74 -11.92 -9.01
N PRO A 256 8.33 -13.09 -8.49
CA PRO A 256 8.27 -14.34 -9.27
C PRO A 256 6.99 -14.39 -10.13
N TRP A 257 6.86 -13.45 -11.07
CA TRP A 257 5.69 -13.33 -11.94
C TRP A 257 5.42 -14.59 -12.77
N GLN A 258 4.14 -14.95 -12.84
CA GLN A 258 3.61 -16.06 -13.62
C GLN A 258 2.41 -15.56 -14.43
N LYS A 259 2.16 -16.18 -15.58
CA LYS A 259 0.95 -15.89 -16.37
C LYS A 259 -0.31 -16.33 -15.64
N ILE A 260 -1.42 -15.57 -15.71
CA ILE A 260 -2.73 -15.93 -15.13
C ILE A 260 -3.40 -17.02 -16.00
N THR A 261 -2.76 -18.18 -16.16
CA THR A 261 -3.37 -19.33 -16.86
C THR A 261 -4.10 -20.22 -15.88
N THR A 262 -5.12 -20.94 -16.35
CA THR A 262 -5.80 -21.97 -15.54
C THR A 262 -4.83 -22.95 -14.89
N ALA A 263 -3.77 -23.38 -15.60
CA ALA A 263 -2.78 -24.32 -15.08
C ALA A 263 -1.94 -23.73 -13.93
N ASN A 264 -1.54 -22.45 -14.03
CA ASN A 264 -0.79 -21.79 -12.97
C ASN A 264 -1.66 -21.52 -11.74
N ILE A 265 -2.94 -21.17 -11.94
CA ILE A 265 -3.92 -20.99 -10.87
C ILE A 265 -4.18 -22.31 -10.13
N ASP A 266 -4.33 -23.42 -10.86
CA ASP A 266 -4.53 -24.75 -10.25
C ASP A 266 -3.30 -25.24 -9.47
N ALA A 267 -2.10 -24.81 -9.84
CA ALA A 267 -0.86 -25.20 -9.18
C ALA A 267 -0.65 -24.56 -7.79
N LEU A 268 -1.45 -23.56 -7.40
CA LEU A 268 -1.34 -22.88 -6.11
C LEU A 268 -1.70 -23.75 -4.91
N VAL A 269 -2.61 -24.71 -5.10
CA VAL A 269 -3.06 -25.64 -4.06
C VAL A 269 -2.81 -27.07 -4.52
N LYS A 270 -2.42 -27.95 -3.60
CA LYS A 270 -2.12 -29.36 -3.89
C LYS A 270 -3.18 -30.30 -3.33
#